data_AF-A0A5C8DUI6-F1
#
_entry.id   AF-A0A5C8DUI6-F1
#
_cell.length_a   1.000
_cell.length_b   1.000
_cell.length_c   1.000
_cell.angle_alpha   90.00
_cell.angle_beta   90.00
_cell.angle_gamma   90.00
#
_symmetry.space_group_name_H-M   'P 1'
#
loop_
_entity.id
_entity.type
_entity.pdbx_description
1 polymer ?
#
loop_
_entity_poly.entity_id
_entity_poly.type
_entity_poly.pdbx_seq_one_letter_code
_entity_poly.pdbx_strand_id
1 'polypeptide(L)'
;MRNEKILTLTDGFSKACAAFNIHPFEALDFFTCHLTVYFYATRTWDRAIYLATMILEGLICKAGEKSALDELKRDLNVKYIRDVLALMTWKPGGVEEQEYNDIMNRWFEEIKHRLPPCKIEIDNGKEFALPNDFCLVCDIVRCTPIEVLQYFIDHVSLGYYTNSGKEDMVTQATEFFLLHPLVAVRVGAS
;
A
#
# COMPACT_ATOMS: atom_id res chain seq x y z
N MET A 1 6.19 26.40 0.54
CA MET A 1 6.65 25.01 0.32
C MET A 1 5.67 24.12 1.05
N ARG A 2 4.92 23.26 0.36
CA ARG A 2 4.06 22.26 1.04
C ARG A 2 5.01 21.26 1.71
N ASN A 3 4.72 20.89 2.95
CA ASN A 3 5.42 19.77 3.60
C ASN A 3 4.99 18.50 2.86
N GLU A 4 5.80 18.03 1.91
CA GLU A 4 5.60 16.83 1.09
C GLU A 4 5.62 15.51 1.90
N LYS A 5 5.44 15.58 3.23
CA LYS A 5 5.51 14.46 4.17
C LYS A 5 4.28 14.30 5.06
N ILE A 6 3.30 15.22 4.98
CA ILE A 6 2.14 15.20 5.87
C ILE A 6 0.94 14.63 5.13
N LEU A 7 0.41 13.52 5.64
CA LEU A 7 -0.91 13.01 5.26
C LEU A 7 -2.00 13.83 5.91
N THR A 8 -3.04 14.15 5.14
CA THR A 8 -4.23 14.84 5.63
C THR A 8 -5.39 13.86 5.69
N LEU A 9 -5.94 13.66 6.89
CA LEU A 9 -7.07 12.75 7.06
C LEU A 9 -8.36 13.40 6.56
N THR A 10 -9.08 12.73 5.66
CA THR A 10 -10.41 13.19 5.25
C THR A 10 -11.43 12.96 6.36
N ASP A 11 -12.53 13.71 6.33
CA ASP A 11 -13.69 13.49 7.20
C ASP A 11 -14.23 12.07 7.07
N GLY A 12 -14.27 11.54 5.84
CA GLY A 12 -14.76 10.19 5.54
C GLY A 12 -13.94 9.12 6.23
N PHE A 13 -12.62 9.17 6.03
CA PHE A 13 -11.67 8.25 6.67
C PHE A 13 -11.68 8.38 8.19
N SER A 14 -11.67 9.61 8.71
CA SER A 14 -11.68 9.87 10.16
C SER A 14 -12.95 9.33 10.83
N LYS A 15 -14.12 9.52 10.21
CA LYS A 15 -15.39 8.97 10.68
C LYS A 15 -15.40 7.44 10.61
N ALA A 16 -14.81 6.84 9.58
CA ALA A 16 -14.69 5.39 9.48
C ALA A 16 -13.83 4.81 10.60
N CYS A 17 -12.65 5.39 10.83
CA CYS A 17 -11.75 5.05 11.94
C CYS A 17 -12.49 5.15 13.29
N ALA A 18 -13.19 6.25 13.54
CA ALA A 18 -13.95 6.46 14.78
C ALA A 18 -15.08 5.43 14.96
N ALA A 19 -15.84 5.12 13.90
CA ALA A 19 -16.97 4.18 13.96
C ALA A 19 -16.52 2.77 14.39
N PHE A 20 -15.34 2.34 13.97
CA PHE A 20 -14.80 1.02 14.29
C PHE A 20 -13.73 1.04 15.38
N ASN A 21 -13.48 2.20 16.00
CA ASN A 21 -12.45 2.39 17.02
C ASN A 21 -11.07 1.86 16.55
N ILE A 22 -10.70 2.20 15.31
CA ILE A 22 -9.38 1.94 14.73
C ILE A 22 -8.59 3.23 14.74
N HIS A 23 -7.34 3.18 15.17
CA HIS A 23 -6.46 4.32 15.04
C HIS A 23 -6.06 4.50 13.56
N PRO A 24 -6.04 5.72 12.98
CA PRO A 24 -5.57 5.96 11.61
C PRO A 24 -4.27 5.24 11.22
N PHE A 25 -3.29 5.20 12.14
CA PHE A 25 -2.02 4.50 11.94
C PHE A 25 -2.20 2.99 11.72
N GLU A 26 -3.10 2.34 12.47
CA GLU A 26 -3.36 0.90 12.32
C GLU A 26 -4.00 0.60 10.97
N ALA A 27 -4.94 1.45 10.52
CA ALA A 27 -5.56 1.30 9.21
C ALA A 27 -4.56 1.47 8.06
N LEU A 28 -3.65 2.45 8.16
CA LEU A 28 -2.61 2.66 7.16
C LEU A 28 -1.54 1.56 7.20
N ASP A 29 -1.14 1.11 8.39
CA ASP A 29 -0.21 -0.01 8.57
C ASP A 29 -0.75 -1.27 7.93
N PHE A 30 -2.01 -1.61 8.23
CA PHE A 30 -2.73 -2.71 7.60
C PHE A 30 -2.73 -2.56 6.07
N PHE A 31 -3.04 -1.39 5.52
CA PHE A 31 -3.00 -1.15 4.08
C PHE A 31 -1.59 -1.36 3.48
N THR A 32 -0.55 -0.79 4.08
CA THR A 32 0.83 -0.92 3.57
C THR A 32 1.35 -2.36 3.62
N CYS A 33 0.95 -3.15 4.61
CA CYS A 33 1.34 -4.55 4.75
C CYS A 33 0.72 -5.46 3.68
N HIS A 34 -0.35 -5.02 3.00
CA HIS A 34 -0.99 -5.77 1.91
C HIS A 34 -0.53 -5.31 0.52
N LEU A 35 0.42 -4.36 0.44
CA LEU A 35 1.05 -3.90 -0.79
C LEU A 35 2.54 -4.26 -0.78
N THR A 36 2.83 -5.54 -1.04
CA THR A 36 4.19 -6.09 -1.11
C THR A 36 4.62 -6.35 -2.55
N VAL A 37 5.93 -6.35 -2.82
CA VAL A 37 6.46 -6.78 -4.12
C VAL A 37 6.03 -8.21 -4.41
N TYR A 38 6.05 -9.08 -3.39
CA TYR A 38 5.62 -10.47 -3.51
C TYR A 38 4.21 -10.56 -4.09
N PHE A 39 3.23 -9.93 -3.43
CA PHE A 39 1.83 -10.01 -3.85
C PHE A 39 1.59 -9.36 -5.21
N TYR A 40 2.25 -8.23 -5.45
CA TYR A 40 2.19 -7.55 -6.73
C TYR A 40 2.75 -8.41 -7.88
N ALA A 41 3.83 -9.16 -7.63
CA ALA A 41 4.47 -10.01 -8.63
C ALA A 41 3.77 -11.36 -8.85
N THR A 42 3.31 -12.02 -7.79
CA THR A 42 2.73 -13.38 -7.85
C THR A 42 1.28 -13.41 -8.23
N ARG A 43 0.55 -12.29 -8.06
CA ARG A 43 -0.90 -12.30 -8.19
C ARG A 43 -1.56 -13.35 -7.29
N THR A 44 -1.00 -13.59 -6.10
CA THR A 44 -1.70 -14.39 -5.07
C THR A 44 -2.71 -13.50 -4.38
N TRP A 45 -4.00 -13.78 -4.59
CA TRP A 45 -5.07 -12.88 -4.17
C TRP A 45 -5.88 -13.48 -3.03
N ASP A 46 -5.54 -13.14 -1.78
CA ASP A 46 -6.61 -12.96 -0.83
C ASP A 46 -7.37 -11.65 -1.14
N ARG A 47 -8.55 -11.50 -0.56
CA ARG A 47 -9.42 -10.34 -0.85
C ARG A 47 -8.77 -9.01 -0.45
N ALA A 48 -8.00 -8.98 0.64
CA ALA A 48 -7.36 -7.76 1.11
C ALA A 48 -6.25 -7.32 0.15
N ILE A 49 -5.39 -8.26 -0.26
CA ILE A 49 -4.34 -8.03 -1.27
C ILE A 49 -4.93 -7.52 -2.58
N TYR A 50 -6.02 -8.16 -3.04
CA TYR A 50 -6.70 -7.75 -4.27
C TYR A 50 -7.18 -6.31 -4.20
N LEU A 51 -7.94 -5.96 -3.16
CA LEU A 51 -8.47 -4.61 -3.01
C LEU A 51 -7.35 -3.58 -2.84
N ALA A 52 -6.31 -3.88 -2.05
CA ALA A 52 -5.15 -3.00 -1.89
C ALA A 52 -4.48 -2.69 -3.23
N THR A 53 -4.29 -3.73 -4.05
CA THR A 53 -3.69 -3.60 -5.38
C THR A 53 -4.58 -2.81 -6.34
N MET A 54 -5.90 -3.05 -6.32
CA MET A 54 -6.86 -2.28 -7.13
C MET A 54 -6.83 -0.78 -6.80
N ILE A 55 -6.68 -0.43 -5.51
CA ILE A 55 -6.54 0.96 -5.07
C ILE A 55 -5.26 1.58 -5.64
N LEU A 56 -4.14 0.84 -5.61
CA LEU A 56 -2.88 1.28 -6.22
C LEU A 56 -3.01 1.46 -7.73
N GLU A 57 -3.63 0.51 -8.43
CA GLU A 57 -3.88 0.59 -9.87
C GLU A 57 -4.78 1.77 -10.24
N GLY A 58 -5.80 2.07 -9.43
CA GLY A 58 -6.64 3.24 -9.58
C GLY A 58 -5.85 4.55 -9.57
N LEU A 59 -4.89 4.67 -8.65
CA LEU A 59 -3.97 5.81 -8.62
C LEU A 59 -3.09 5.84 -9.86
N ILE A 60 -2.49 4.72 -10.27
CA ILE A 60 -1.61 4.64 -11.45
C ILE A 60 -2.36 5.11 -12.70
N CYS A 61 -3.58 4.61 -12.90
CA CYS A 61 -4.45 5.00 -14.01
C CYS A 61 -4.77 6.51 -14.00
N LYS A 62 -4.95 7.10 -12.82
CA LYS A 62 -5.22 8.54 -12.67
C LYS A 62 -3.97 9.41 -12.87
N ALA A 63 -2.80 8.92 -12.47
CA ALA A 63 -1.54 9.67 -12.53
C ALA A 63 -1.04 9.90 -13.96
N GLY A 64 -1.52 9.12 -14.93
CA GLY A 64 -1.15 9.26 -16.34
C GLY A 64 0.29 8.84 -16.63
N GLU A 65 0.81 9.27 -17.79
CA GLU A 65 2.14 8.88 -18.25
C GLU A 65 3.24 9.59 -17.43
N LYS A 66 4.13 8.79 -16.82
CA LYS A 66 5.23 9.29 -16.00
C LYS A 66 6.53 9.31 -16.83
N SER A 67 7.46 10.21 -16.48
CA SER A 67 8.77 10.44 -17.15
C SER A 67 9.63 9.18 -17.39
N ALA A 68 10.79 9.22 -18.04
CA ALA A 68 11.64 8.01 -18.06
C ALA A 68 12.18 7.70 -16.64
N LEU A 69 12.29 6.41 -16.28
CA LEU A 69 12.98 6.00 -15.04
C LEU A 69 14.49 6.16 -15.22
N ASP A 70 15.19 6.61 -14.16
CA ASP A 70 16.65 6.59 -14.10
C ASP A 70 17.17 5.17 -14.41
N GLU A 71 18.20 5.09 -15.27
CA GLU A 71 18.69 3.80 -15.78
C GLU A 71 19.15 2.88 -14.66
N LEU A 72 19.82 3.44 -13.64
CA LEU A 72 20.26 2.65 -12.49
C LEU A 72 19.07 2.10 -11.69
N LYS A 73 18.05 2.93 -11.43
CA LYS A 73 16.83 2.46 -10.73
C LYS A 73 16.13 1.36 -11.51
N ARG A 74 16.05 1.51 -12.84
CA ARG A 74 15.50 0.48 -13.72
C ARG A 74 16.29 -0.83 -13.59
N ASP A 75 17.61 -0.77 -13.64
CA ASP A 75 18.47 -1.96 -13.61
C ASP A 75 18.40 -2.67 -12.24
N LEU A 76 18.38 -1.90 -11.15
CA LEU A 76 18.17 -2.44 -9.80
C LEU A 76 16.79 -3.09 -9.66
N ASN A 77 15.73 -2.41 -10.12
CA ASN A 77 14.37 -2.93 -10.04
C ASN A 77 14.26 -4.23 -10.86
N VAL A 78 14.84 -4.28 -12.05
CA VAL A 78 14.86 -5.50 -12.89
C VAL A 78 15.65 -6.62 -12.23
N LYS A 79 16.84 -6.34 -11.66
CA LYS A 79 17.66 -7.33 -10.94
C LYS A 79 16.85 -7.96 -9.80
N TYR A 80 16.31 -7.16 -8.91
CA TYR A 80 15.66 -7.66 -7.71
C TYR A 80 14.29 -8.28 -7.97
N ILE A 81 13.52 -7.78 -8.93
CA ILE A 81 12.29 -8.47 -9.38
C ILE A 81 12.62 -9.86 -9.90
N ARG A 82 13.72 -10.03 -10.66
CA ARG A 82 14.15 -11.36 -11.11
C ARG A 82 14.52 -12.27 -9.95
N ASP A 83 15.23 -11.77 -8.94
CA ASP A 83 15.59 -12.55 -7.75
C ASP A 83 14.33 -13.02 -6.99
N VAL A 84 13.34 -12.14 -6.84
CA VAL A 84 12.04 -12.45 -6.25
C VAL A 84 11.28 -13.52 -7.05
N LEU A 85 11.19 -13.35 -8.37
CA LEU A 85 10.53 -14.32 -9.24
C LEU A 85 11.27 -15.67 -9.26
N ALA A 86 12.60 -15.65 -9.23
CA ALA A 86 13.42 -16.86 -9.11
C ALA A 86 13.08 -17.57 -7.79
N LEU A 87 13.09 -16.87 -6.66
CA LEU A 87 12.72 -17.44 -5.38
C LEU A 87 11.35 -18.13 -5.40
N MET A 88 10.35 -17.53 -6.06
CA MET A 88 9.00 -18.09 -6.20
C MET A 88 8.95 -19.34 -7.09
N THR A 89 9.69 -19.34 -8.20
CA THR A 89 9.66 -20.46 -9.16
C THR A 89 10.35 -21.73 -8.62
N TRP A 90 11.35 -21.59 -7.75
CA TRP A 90 12.12 -22.73 -7.23
C TRP A 90 11.49 -23.41 -6.01
N LYS A 91 10.58 -22.75 -5.29
CA LYS A 91 9.90 -23.31 -4.11
C LYS A 91 8.36 -23.31 -4.26
N PRO A 92 7.79 -24.14 -5.15
CA PRO A 92 6.34 -24.32 -5.26
C PRO A 92 5.82 -25.05 -4.01
N GLY A 93 5.41 -24.27 -3.01
CA GLY A 93 5.01 -24.77 -1.69
C GLY A 93 5.11 -23.71 -0.59
N GLY A 94 5.80 -22.60 -0.88
CA GLY A 94 5.93 -21.45 0.00
C GLY A 94 7.33 -20.89 -0.12
N VAL A 95 7.42 -19.58 -0.34
CA VAL A 95 8.68 -18.85 -0.19
C VAL A 95 8.98 -18.77 1.31
N GLU A 96 10.20 -19.12 1.71
CA GLU A 96 10.64 -18.87 3.08
C GLU A 96 10.65 -17.36 3.30
N GLU A 97 9.83 -16.89 4.24
CA GLU A 97 9.66 -15.47 4.56
C GLU A 97 11.00 -14.77 4.79
N GLN A 98 11.95 -15.48 5.43
CA GLN A 98 13.30 -14.98 5.66
C GLN A 98 14.07 -14.70 4.35
N GLU A 99 14.03 -15.61 3.38
CA GLU A 99 14.75 -15.43 2.10
C GLU A 99 14.15 -14.26 1.30
N TYR A 100 12.83 -14.12 1.32
CA TYR A 100 12.15 -12.97 0.72
C TYR A 100 12.57 -11.66 1.39
N ASN A 101 12.52 -11.62 2.72
CA ASN A 101 12.91 -10.45 3.51
C ASN A 101 14.37 -10.07 3.28
N ASP A 102 15.27 -11.04 3.11
CA ASP A 102 16.67 -10.80 2.80
C ASP A 102 16.83 -10.12 1.42
N ILE A 103 16.07 -10.55 0.40
CA ILE A 103 16.07 -9.89 -0.91
C ILE A 103 15.54 -8.46 -0.80
N MET A 104 14.40 -8.27 -0.11
CA MET A 104 13.77 -6.95 0.05
C MET A 104 14.69 -5.98 0.79
N ASN A 105 15.34 -6.43 1.87
CA ASN A 105 16.25 -5.59 2.64
C ASN A 105 17.48 -5.20 1.82
N ARG A 106 18.09 -6.14 1.07
CA ARG A 106 19.21 -5.80 0.18
C ARG A 106 18.81 -4.79 -0.90
N TRP A 107 17.65 -5.01 -1.53
CA TRP A 107 17.13 -4.07 -2.53
C TRP A 107 16.92 -2.68 -1.94
N PHE A 108 16.21 -2.61 -0.81
CA PHE A 108 15.95 -1.36 -0.13
C PHE A 108 17.23 -0.62 0.23
N GLU A 109 18.22 -1.32 0.81
CA GLU A 109 19.50 -0.72 1.18
C GLU A 109 20.27 -0.13 -0.02
N GLU A 110 20.20 -0.77 -1.19
CA GLU A 110 20.84 -0.26 -2.41
C GLU A 110 20.13 0.97 -2.99
N ILE A 111 18.81 1.08 -2.85
CA ILE A 111 18.01 2.13 -3.51
C ILE A 111 17.54 3.24 -2.56
N LYS A 112 17.57 3.07 -1.24
CA LYS A 112 16.96 3.99 -0.24
C LYS A 112 17.39 5.45 -0.37
N HIS A 113 18.62 5.72 -0.80
CA HIS A 113 19.13 7.08 -1.02
C HIS A 113 18.50 7.79 -2.23
N ARG A 114 17.79 7.04 -3.08
CA ARG A 114 17.08 7.49 -4.28
C ARG A 114 15.55 7.35 -4.15
N LEU A 115 15.07 6.90 -2.99
CA LEU A 115 13.65 6.78 -2.69
C LEU A 115 13.14 8.10 -2.08
N PRO A 116 11.84 8.41 -2.27
CA PRO A 116 11.16 9.39 -1.43
C PRO A 116 11.24 9.01 0.05
N PRO A 117 10.92 9.94 0.96
CA PRO A 117 10.89 9.66 2.39
C PRO A 117 10.01 8.44 2.73
N CYS A 118 10.60 7.41 3.36
CA CYS A 118 9.89 6.26 3.93
C CYS A 118 9.40 6.51 5.37
N LYS A 119 9.28 7.78 5.73
CA LYS A 119 8.67 8.26 6.96
C LYS A 119 7.72 9.38 6.62
N ILE A 120 6.51 9.27 7.14
CA ILE A 120 5.46 10.26 6.92
C ILE A 120 4.87 10.70 8.25
N GLU A 121 4.34 11.91 8.28
CA GLU A 121 3.64 12.46 9.44
C GLU A 121 2.14 12.42 9.20
N ILE A 122 1.37 12.11 10.25
CA ILE A 122 -0.09 12.11 10.21
C ILE A 122 -0.61 13.12 11.22
N ASP A 123 -1.17 14.25 10.74
CA ASP A 123 -1.94 15.35 11.36
C ASP A 123 -1.55 15.89 12.77
N ASN A 124 -0.68 15.21 13.52
CA ASN A 124 -0.27 15.49 14.90
C ASN A 124 1.26 15.40 15.08
N GLY A 125 2.02 15.44 13.98
CA GLY A 125 3.49 15.37 14.00
C GLY A 125 4.08 14.01 14.41
N LYS A 126 3.26 12.97 14.57
CA LYS A 126 3.75 11.62 14.83
C LYS A 126 4.24 10.99 13.53
N GLU A 127 5.50 10.53 13.54
CA GLU A 127 6.10 9.81 12.42
C GLU A 127 5.55 8.38 12.33
N PHE A 128 5.21 7.96 11.11
CA PHE A 128 4.90 6.60 10.70
C PHE A 128 6.03 6.10 9.81
N ALA A 129 6.72 5.05 10.25
CA ALA A 129 7.74 4.39 9.45
C ALA A 129 7.07 3.40 8.50
N LEU A 130 7.37 3.53 7.21
CA LEU A 130 6.77 2.71 6.17
C LEU A 130 7.55 1.40 6.00
N PRO A 131 6.86 0.28 5.70
CA PRO A 131 7.54 -0.95 5.33
C PRO A 131 8.45 -0.73 4.10
N ASN A 132 9.67 -1.28 4.15
CA ASN A 132 10.63 -1.21 3.04
C ASN A 132 10.00 -1.70 1.73
N ASP A 133 9.27 -2.80 1.83
CA ASP A 133 8.61 -3.46 0.71
C ASP A 133 7.54 -2.55 0.06
N PHE A 134 6.72 -1.89 0.87
CA PHE A 134 5.76 -0.90 0.38
C PHE A 134 6.46 0.27 -0.32
N CYS A 135 7.56 0.77 0.23
CA CYS A 135 8.37 1.80 -0.43
C CYS A 135 8.91 1.34 -1.79
N LEU A 136 9.34 0.08 -1.90
CA LEU A 136 9.81 -0.52 -3.15
C LEU A 136 8.67 -0.68 -4.16
N VAL A 137 7.50 -1.15 -3.75
CA VAL A 137 6.30 -1.21 -4.61
C VAL A 137 5.99 0.17 -5.18
N CYS A 138 5.95 1.18 -4.33
CA CYS A 138 5.73 2.58 -4.73
C CYS A 138 6.77 3.01 -5.78
N ASP A 139 8.05 2.67 -5.58
CA ASP A 139 9.12 2.98 -6.53
C ASP A 139 8.92 2.32 -7.90
N ILE A 140 8.58 1.03 -7.91
CA ILE A 140 8.35 0.23 -9.12
C ILE A 140 7.20 0.82 -9.94
N VAL A 141 6.09 1.18 -9.27
CA VAL A 141 4.93 1.80 -9.93
C VAL A 141 5.07 3.33 -10.07
N ARG A 142 6.21 3.85 -9.59
CA ARG A 142 6.65 5.23 -9.71
C ARG A 142 5.71 6.23 -9.05
N CYS A 143 5.05 5.81 -7.98
CA CYS A 143 4.28 6.66 -7.08
C CYS A 143 5.13 6.97 -5.84
N THR A 144 4.83 8.07 -5.17
CA THR A 144 5.36 8.29 -3.82
C THR A 144 4.47 7.58 -2.79
N PRO A 145 5.03 7.11 -1.66
CA PRO A 145 4.23 6.51 -0.60
C PRO A 145 3.10 7.41 -0.09
N ILE A 146 3.34 8.73 -0.03
CA ILE A 146 2.34 9.71 0.40
C ILE A 146 1.18 9.82 -0.59
N GLU A 147 1.42 9.78 -1.91
CA GLU A 147 0.35 9.78 -2.91
C GLU A 147 -0.52 8.54 -2.80
N VAL A 148 0.11 7.37 -2.59
CA VAL A 148 -0.60 6.10 -2.45
C VAL A 148 -1.49 6.09 -1.21
N LEU A 149 -0.95 6.52 -0.07
CA LEU A 149 -1.69 6.56 1.18
C LEU A 149 -2.78 7.64 1.19
N GLN A 150 -2.49 8.83 0.64
CA GLN A 150 -3.50 9.86 0.50
C GLN A 150 -4.62 9.40 -0.43
N TYR A 151 -4.30 8.71 -1.53
CA TYR A 151 -5.31 8.16 -2.42
C TYR A 151 -6.21 7.15 -1.70
N PHE A 152 -5.66 6.27 -0.87
CA PHE A 152 -6.46 5.38 -0.02
C PHE A 152 -7.38 6.17 0.93
N ILE A 153 -6.83 7.13 1.69
CA ILE A 153 -7.57 7.99 2.63
C ILE A 153 -8.72 8.74 1.93
N ASP A 154 -8.47 9.26 0.73
CA ASP A 154 -9.43 10.04 -0.04
C ASP A 154 -10.63 9.21 -0.51
N HIS A 155 -10.48 7.89 -0.60
CA HIS A 155 -11.50 6.97 -1.12
C HIS A 155 -12.16 6.12 -0.04
N VAL A 156 -11.83 6.27 1.24
CA VAL A 156 -12.59 5.62 2.31
C VAL A 156 -13.78 6.48 2.73
N SER A 157 -14.99 5.96 2.55
CA SER A 157 -16.23 6.64 2.95
C SER A 157 -17.36 5.65 3.24
N LEU A 158 -17.68 5.44 4.52
CA LEU A 158 -18.80 4.57 4.93
C LEU A 158 -20.14 5.07 4.40
N GLY A 159 -20.36 6.38 4.41
CA GLY A 159 -21.62 6.97 3.95
C GLY A 159 -21.82 6.82 2.44
N TYR A 160 -20.75 6.82 1.66
CA TYR A 160 -20.85 6.50 0.24
C TYR A 160 -21.12 5.01 0.05
N TYR A 161 -20.31 4.15 0.69
CA TYR A 161 -20.39 2.69 0.60
C TYR A 161 -21.79 2.14 0.91
N THR A 162 -22.49 2.66 1.92
CA THR A 162 -23.84 2.19 2.27
C THR A 162 -24.93 2.65 1.32
N ASN A 163 -24.69 3.73 0.54
CA ASN A 163 -25.66 4.32 -0.37
C ASN A 163 -25.37 4.01 -1.85
N SER A 164 -24.15 3.58 -2.16
CA SER A 164 -23.72 3.25 -3.52
C SER A 164 -24.03 1.79 -3.83
N GLY A 165 -24.98 1.54 -4.72
CA GLY A 165 -25.18 0.21 -5.33
C GLY A 165 -24.16 -0.10 -6.44
N LYS A 166 -23.03 0.60 -6.50
CA LYS A 166 -22.04 0.51 -7.58
C LYS A 166 -20.67 0.11 -7.05
N GLU A 167 -19.98 -0.73 -7.81
CA GLU A 167 -18.56 -0.98 -7.62
C GLU A 167 -17.76 0.18 -8.22
N ASP A 168 -17.13 0.96 -7.36
CA ASP A 168 -16.16 1.98 -7.74
C ASP A 168 -15.00 2.01 -6.73
N MET A 169 -14.06 2.94 -6.92
CA MET A 169 -12.87 3.06 -6.08
C MET A 169 -13.20 3.34 -4.62
N VAL A 170 -14.26 4.10 -4.35
CA VAL A 170 -14.67 4.39 -2.97
C VAL A 170 -15.22 3.12 -2.32
N THR A 171 -15.96 2.32 -3.10
CA THR A 171 -16.43 1.01 -2.65
C THR A 171 -15.26 0.09 -2.31
N GLN A 172 -14.25 -0.02 -3.18
CA GLN A 172 -13.09 -0.89 -2.98
C GLN A 172 -12.21 -0.47 -1.79
N ALA A 173 -11.90 0.82 -1.66
CA ALA A 173 -11.11 1.35 -0.54
C ALA A 173 -11.84 1.19 0.80
N THR A 174 -13.15 1.45 0.82
CA THR A 174 -13.96 1.24 2.02
C THR A 174 -14.07 -0.25 2.37
N GLU A 175 -14.27 -1.12 1.37
CA GLU A 175 -14.31 -2.56 1.56
C GLU A 175 -12.99 -3.10 2.12
N PHE A 176 -11.85 -2.64 1.59
CA PHE A 176 -10.54 -2.99 2.14
C PHE A 176 -10.43 -2.60 3.62
N PHE A 177 -10.82 -1.36 3.96
CA PHE A 177 -10.83 -0.89 5.34
C PHE A 177 -11.67 -1.79 6.26
N LEU A 178 -12.81 -2.29 5.76
CA LEU A 178 -13.68 -3.19 6.52
C LEU A 178 -13.09 -4.59 6.73
N LEU A 179 -12.08 -5.01 5.94
CA LEU A 179 -11.36 -6.26 6.16
C LEU A 179 -10.34 -6.18 7.31
N HIS A 180 -10.08 -4.98 7.86
CA HIS A 180 -9.22 -4.83 9.01
C HIS A 180 -9.68 -5.76 10.15
N PRO A 181 -8.80 -6.55 10.81
CA PRO A 181 -9.21 -7.58 11.76
C PRO A 181 -10.13 -7.06 12.87
N LEU A 182 -9.87 -5.87 13.40
CA LEU A 182 -10.71 -5.23 14.43
C LEU A 182 -12.11 -4.84 13.92
N VAL A 183 -12.27 -4.58 12.61
CA VAL A 183 -13.59 -4.37 11.99
C VAL A 183 -14.28 -5.69 11.70
N ALA A 184 -13.55 -6.65 11.13
CA ALA A 184 -14.09 -7.96 10.75
C ALA A 184 -14.75 -8.67 11.93
N VAL A 185 -14.17 -8.58 13.13
CA VAL A 185 -14.76 -9.12 14.38
C VAL A 185 -16.09 -8.44 14.73
N ARG A 186 -16.25 -7.14 14.46
CA ARG A 186 -17.45 -6.37 14.81
C ARG A 186 -18.57 -6.52 13.79
N VAL A 187 -18.22 -6.64 12.51
CA VAL A 187 -19.19 -6.83 11.42
C VAL A 187 -19.64 -8.29 11.33
N GLY A 188 -18.76 -9.26 11.65
CA GLY A 188 -19.05 -10.70 11.66
C GLY A 188 -19.73 -11.23 12.92
N ALA A 189 -20.11 -10.36 13.87
CA ALA A 189 -20.87 -10.73 15.08
C ALA A 189 -22.39 -10.52 14.93
N SER A 190 -22.91 -10.46 13.69
CA SER A 190 -24.33 -10.30 13.37
C SER A 190 -24.89 -11.55 12.70
#